data_AF-B4LER5-F1
#
_entry.id   AF-B4LER5-F1
#
_cell.length_a   1.000
_cell.length_b   1.000
_cell.length_c   1.000
_cell.angle_alpha   90.00
_cell.angle_beta   90.00
_cell.angle_gamma   90.00
#
_symmetry.space_group_name_H-M   'P 1'
#
loop_
_entity.id
_entity.type
_entity.pdbx_description
1 polymer ?
#
loop_
_entity_poly.entity_id
_entity_poly.type
_entity_poly.pdbx_seq_one_letter_code
_entity_poly.pdbx_strand_id
1 'polypeptide(L)'
;MLSRLVLLSALLVFRVGQTKDIQECEQISHQNYECREIENFEQLSQYIQEDWQSVNVVNEHTGIENDDKPLPKLSKLLQLDLSQSGGMTLGRYGFRNFASLQRLNLTHCQLEELRSKHFADNASLLNLDVSHNDLLIIERALMRQLPNLVYANFSNNLIANVEFDAFKDLKYLEFLDLNTNEQENITLGSNANLRYLSISNNNVRDFLWCRLRGLPKLQELHLHSNWLEVLDMGIFYALPELRVLNVSNNNIYEIQRNLFVGPAPDVYPLLRVLDYSSNNVKALEDYVFSRLHHLETLNLWFNQISKVSPTAFRGLTELQSLQLQGNKIVQLPDEVFGNLTALQVLDLSKNNIRQLGANVFGGSVLRNLSFLDLSNNNIDQLHPLAFSSLPFLQELRLRRNKLTSLDIRMFAPLRRLRVLTLSENRLMDIEADLLSTFDKLTELQINNNQLTYLPVLEEQLLSQLRHISIEGNPWQCLCLDELTNWLHARLVSYATIASDYYKGRKPLCIVTPMEQCVRNLEAVCELGIVESSEQI
;
A
#
# COMPACT_ATOMS: atom_id res chain seq x y z
N MET A 1 79.18 23.79 -9.14
CA MET A 1 79.09 25.04 -9.93
C MET A 1 77.63 25.21 -10.32
N LEU A 2 76.91 26.10 -9.63
CA LEU A 2 76.47 27.44 -10.13
C LEU A 2 75.41 27.26 -11.23
N SER A 3 74.16 27.74 -11.12
CA SER A 3 73.54 28.88 -10.43
C SER A 3 72.05 28.59 -10.15
N ARG A 4 71.45 28.81 -8.97
CA ARG A 4 71.02 30.10 -8.35
C ARG A 4 69.99 30.84 -9.23
N LEU A 5 68.84 31.39 -8.79
CA LEU A 5 68.31 31.80 -7.47
C LEU A 5 66.79 32.13 -7.70
N VAL A 6 65.84 31.67 -6.87
CA VAL A 6 65.16 32.40 -5.77
C VAL A 6 63.80 33.01 -6.08
N LEU A 7 62.78 32.51 -5.37
CA LEU A 7 61.91 33.19 -4.39
C LEU A 7 60.85 32.13 -4.03
N LEU A 8 60.78 31.58 -2.82
CA LEU A 8 60.26 32.24 -1.64
C LEU A 8 60.73 31.51 -0.38
N SER A 9 61.28 32.26 0.57
CA SER A 9 61.49 31.86 1.96
C SER A 9 60.89 32.95 2.83
N ALA A 10 59.78 32.67 3.53
CA ALA A 10 59.39 33.34 4.77
C ALA A 10 58.11 32.69 5.35
N LEU A 11 58.18 32.30 6.62
CA LEU A 11 57.07 32.10 7.59
C LEU A 11 56.24 30.82 7.34
N LEU A 12 56.18 29.80 8.21
CA LEU A 12 55.96 29.83 9.65
C LEU A 12 56.55 28.60 10.37
N VAL A 13 57.28 28.88 11.44
CA VAL A 13 57.39 28.02 12.63
C VAL A 13 56.09 28.22 13.45
N PHE A 14 55.68 27.19 14.20
CA PHE A 14 54.58 27.12 15.19
C PHE A 14 53.15 26.87 14.66
N ARG A 15 52.69 25.61 14.78
CA ARG A 15 51.59 25.22 15.69
C ARG A 15 51.49 23.70 15.79
N VAL A 16 52.17 23.16 16.80
CA VAL A 16 51.61 22.05 17.58
C VAL A 16 50.37 22.61 18.27
N GLY A 17 49.23 21.94 18.14
CA GLY A 17 48.00 22.27 18.85
C GLY A 17 46.80 22.50 17.93
N GLN A 18 46.03 21.44 17.69
CA GLN A 18 44.56 21.42 17.75
C GLN A 18 44.10 20.00 17.38
N THR A 19 44.11 19.11 18.37
CA THR A 19 43.03 18.13 18.49
C THR A 19 41.74 18.95 18.53
N LYS A 20 40.88 18.84 17.52
CA LYS A 20 39.49 19.27 17.68
C LYS A 20 38.93 18.34 18.76
N ASP A 21 38.72 18.87 19.95
CA ASP A 21 37.87 18.26 20.97
C ASP A 21 36.58 17.84 20.25
N ILE A 22 36.32 16.53 20.24
CA ILE A 22 35.05 15.98 19.81
C ILE A 22 34.04 16.57 20.79
N GLN A 23 33.19 17.46 20.30
CA GLN A 23 32.15 18.06 21.13
C GLN A 23 31.14 16.94 21.41
N GLU A 24 31.26 16.30 22.58
CA GLU A 24 30.48 15.09 22.92
C GLU A 24 28.96 15.35 22.95
N CYS A 25 28.52 16.61 23.08
CA CYS A 25 27.12 16.99 22.86
C CYS A 25 26.97 18.35 22.16
N GLU A 26 26.08 18.41 21.18
CA GLU A 26 25.76 19.60 20.39
C GLU A 26 24.26 19.91 20.40
N GLN A 27 23.90 21.19 20.35
CA GLN A 27 22.51 21.61 20.30
C GLN A 27 21.99 21.53 18.85
N ILE A 28 20.94 20.73 18.62
CA ILE A 28 20.29 20.66 17.30
C ILE A 28 19.19 21.72 17.18
N SER A 29 18.41 21.93 18.24
CA SER A 29 17.35 22.94 18.30
C SER A 29 17.08 23.38 19.73
N HIS A 30 16.16 24.33 19.93
CA HIS A 30 15.85 24.85 21.26
C HIS A 30 15.54 23.71 22.25
N GLN A 31 16.35 23.58 23.30
CA GLN A 31 16.27 22.55 24.36
C GLN A 31 16.45 21.09 23.91
N ASN A 32 16.88 20.85 22.66
CA ASN A 32 17.12 19.53 22.08
C ASN A 32 18.60 19.38 21.69
N TYR A 33 19.22 18.33 22.19
CA TYR A 33 20.65 18.09 22.05
C TYR A 33 20.93 16.69 21.50
N GLU A 34 22.02 16.55 20.75
CA GLU A 34 22.58 15.27 20.32
C GLU A 34 23.92 15.07 20.97
N CYS A 35 24.09 13.91 21.60
CA CYS A 35 25.32 13.48 22.21
C CYS A 35 25.91 12.30 21.45
N ARG A 36 27.23 12.25 21.34
CA ARG A 36 27.97 11.25 20.58
C ARG A 36 28.93 10.49 21.45
N GLU A 37 29.04 9.19 21.19
CA GLU A 37 29.97 8.27 21.88
C GLU A 37 29.80 8.31 23.42
N ILE A 38 28.54 8.27 23.88
CA ILE A 38 28.19 8.18 25.30
C ILE A 38 28.22 6.71 25.72
N GLU A 39 29.16 6.34 26.58
CA GLU A 39 29.36 4.96 27.05
C GLU A 39 28.46 4.61 28.23
N ASN A 40 28.04 5.59 29.04
CA ASN A 40 27.19 5.38 30.21
C ASN A 40 26.38 6.62 30.61
N PHE A 41 25.36 6.43 31.45
CA PHE A 41 24.52 7.53 31.92
C PHE A 41 25.23 8.48 32.90
N GLU A 42 26.32 8.06 33.55
CA GLU A 42 27.15 9.00 34.32
C GLU A 42 27.81 10.04 33.42
N GLN A 43 28.41 9.61 32.31
CA GLN A 43 28.99 10.50 31.30
C GLN A 43 27.93 11.47 30.78
N LEU A 44 26.74 10.97 30.42
CA LEU A 44 25.63 11.83 30.00
C LEU A 44 25.27 12.87 31.07
N SER A 45 25.18 12.46 32.34
CA SER A 45 24.87 13.33 33.48
C SER A 45 25.89 14.45 33.70
N GLN A 46 27.13 14.29 33.22
CA GLN A 46 28.14 15.35 33.27
C GLN A 46 27.85 16.49 32.27
N TYR A 47 27.26 16.17 31.12
CA TYR A 47 26.95 17.15 30.06
C TYR A 47 25.62 17.86 30.22
N ILE A 48 24.61 17.16 30.75
CA ILE A 48 23.25 17.71 30.83
C ILE A 48 23.21 19.00 31.65
N GLN A 49 22.58 20.02 31.07
CA GLN A 49 22.28 21.31 31.71
C GLN A 49 20.81 21.40 32.10
N GLU A 50 20.46 22.37 32.94
CA GLU A 50 19.12 22.47 33.54
C GLU A 50 17.99 22.79 32.55
N ASP A 51 18.32 23.37 31.40
CA ASP A 51 17.37 23.77 30.35
C ASP A 51 17.14 22.69 29.29
N TRP A 52 17.89 21.57 29.34
CA TRP A 52 17.76 20.47 28.39
C TRP A 52 16.44 19.72 28.61
N GLN A 53 15.71 19.48 27.53
CA GLN A 53 14.46 18.72 27.57
C GLN A 53 14.57 17.40 26.80
N SER A 54 15.26 17.40 25.67
CA SER A 54 15.44 16.22 24.82
C SER A 54 16.91 15.94 24.57
N VAL A 55 17.26 14.65 24.60
CA VAL A 55 18.59 14.17 24.23
C VAL A 55 18.45 13.03 23.22
N ASN A 56 19.20 13.11 22.13
CA ASN A 56 19.48 12.01 21.22
C ASN A 56 20.91 11.50 21.46
N VAL A 57 21.11 10.19 21.56
CA VAL A 57 22.44 9.59 21.70
C VAL A 57 22.78 8.78 20.46
N VAL A 58 23.91 9.12 19.85
CA VAL A 58 24.42 8.49 18.62
C VAL A 58 25.83 7.96 18.89
N ASN A 59 25.96 6.63 18.97
CA ASN A 59 27.25 5.99 19.13
C ASN A 59 27.59 5.20 17.87
N GLU A 60 28.79 5.39 17.33
CA GLU A 60 29.27 4.63 16.18
C GLU A 60 30.10 3.42 16.63
N HIS A 61 30.71 3.47 17.83
CA HIS A 61 31.69 2.48 18.29
C HIS A 61 31.38 1.85 19.64
N THR A 62 30.57 2.49 20.48
CA THR A 62 30.31 2.06 21.86
C THR A 62 28.83 1.76 22.10
N GLY A 63 28.55 0.80 22.99
CA GLY A 63 27.21 0.61 23.55
C GLY A 63 27.02 1.46 24.81
N ILE A 64 25.79 1.53 25.32
CA ILE A 64 25.49 2.17 26.61
C ILE A 64 25.45 1.11 27.71
N GLU A 65 26.35 1.22 28.68
CA GLU A 65 26.30 0.50 29.94
C GLU A 65 25.70 1.40 31.02
N ASN A 66 24.75 0.89 31.80
CA ASN A 66 24.12 1.68 32.85
C ASN A 66 24.72 1.39 34.23
N ASP A 67 25.11 2.46 34.92
CA ASP A 67 25.67 2.41 36.26
C ASP A 67 24.63 2.26 37.39
N ASP A 68 25.02 1.57 38.46
CA ASP A 68 24.19 1.33 39.63
C ASP A 68 24.22 2.48 40.67
N LYS A 69 24.04 3.73 40.22
CA LYS A 69 24.01 4.90 41.12
C LYS A 69 22.96 5.96 40.79
N PRO A 70 22.52 6.76 41.79
CA PRO A 70 21.60 7.86 41.55
C PRO A 70 22.25 9.01 40.77
N LEU A 71 21.58 9.47 39.71
CA LEU A 71 22.03 10.55 38.82
C LEU A 71 20.94 11.64 38.74
N PRO A 72 20.83 12.53 39.75
CA PRO A 72 19.69 13.44 39.88
C PRO A 72 19.59 14.48 38.76
N LYS A 73 20.68 14.80 38.06
CA LYS A 73 20.67 15.75 36.93
C LYS A 73 19.81 15.26 35.75
N LEU A 74 19.67 13.94 35.58
CA LEU A 74 18.88 13.35 34.51
C LEU A 74 17.36 13.44 34.76
N SER A 75 16.96 13.78 35.98
CA SER A 75 15.55 13.72 36.41
C SER A 75 14.63 14.70 35.69
N LYS A 76 15.17 15.79 35.12
CA LYS A 76 14.40 16.85 34.44
C LYS A 76 14.17 16.56 32.95
N LEU A 77 14.88 15.59 32.37
CA LEU A 77 14.71 15.25 30.96
C LEU A 77 13.31 14.73 30.68
N LEU A 78 12.76 15.17 29.55
CA LEU A 78 11.42 14.81 29.08
C LEU A 78 11.47 13.78 27.94
N GLN A 79 12.51 13.83 27.11
CA GLN A 79 12.70 12.92 25.99
C GLN A 79 14.13 12.38 25.92
N LEU A 80 14.24 11.07 25.69
CA LEU A 80 15.50 10.38 25.49
C LEU A 80 15.37 9.44 24.29
N ASP A 81 16.24 9.63 23.32
CA ASP A 81 16.37 8.76 22.15
C ASP A 81 17.73 8.06 22.17
N LEU A 82 17.70 6.72 22.25
CA LEU A 82 18.87 5.85 22.26
C LEU A 82 18.90 4.95 21.02
N SER A 83 18.11 5.26 19.98
CA SER A 83 17.92 4.36 18.84
C SER A 83 19.17 4.10 18.00
N GLN A 84 20.19 4.92 18.17
CA GLN A 84 21.49 4.82 17.49
C GLN A 84 22.62 4.62 18.49
N SER A 85 22.35 4.01 19.64
CA SER A 85 23.34 3.85 20.72
C SER A 85 24.26 2.64 20.58
N GLY A 86 24.19 1.86 19.49
CA GLY A 86 25.09 0.73 19.23
C GLY A 86 24.86 -0.54 20.06
N GLY A 87 23.89 -0.51 20.99
CA GLY A 87 23.52 -1.60 21.90
C GLY A 87 23.46 -1.11 23.35
N MET A 88 22.63 -1.72 24.20
CA MET A 88 22.45 -1.25 25.57
C MET A 88 22.35 -2.40 26.58
N THR A 89 23.10 -2.28 27.67
CA THR A 89 22.99 -3.19 28.84
C THR A 89 22.39 -2.44 30.03
N LEU A 90 21.21 -2.90 30.47
CA LEU A 90 20.50 -2.29 31.59
C LEU A 90 20.93 -2.90 32.93
N GLY A 91 21.61 -2.08 33.76
CA GLY A 91 21.90 -2.38 35.16
C GLY A 91 20.66 -2.32 36.08
N ARG A 92 20.86 -2.41 37.41
CA ARG A 92 19.77 -2.49 38.40
C ARG A 92 18.91 -1.24 38.44
N TYR A 93 19.49 -0.07 38.16
CA TYR A 93 18.78 1.21 38.20
C TYR A 93 18.04 1.57 36.91
N GLY A 94 18.45 1.06 35.74
CA GLY A 94 17.77 1.34 34.48
C GLY A 94 17.53 2.84 34.26
N PHE A 95 16.29 3.18 33.92
CA PHE A 95 15.79 4.52 33.70
C PHE A 95 15.25 5.21 34.97
N ARG A 96 15.49 4.68 36.17
CA ARG A 96 14.99 5.27 37.43
C ARG A 96 15.46 6.71 37.67
N ASN A 97 16.59 7.09 37.10
CA ASN A 97 17.14 8.44 37.20
C ASN A 97 16.37 9.47 36.34
N PHE A 98 15.54 9.03 35.39
CA PHE A 98 14.78 9.88 34.46
C PHE A 98 13.31 10.04 34.91
N ALA A 99 13.10 10.62 36.09
CA ALA A 99 11.77 10.67 36.73
C ALA A 99 10.70 11.44 35.91
N SER A 100 11.09 12.48 35.17
CA SER A 100 10.16 13.30 34.36
C SER A 100 10.00 12.82 32.92
N LEU A 101 10.64 11.69 32.56
CA LEU A 101 10.68 11.23 31.17
C LEU A 101 9.28 10.90 30.65
N GLN A 102 8.92 11.50 29.53
CA GLN A 102 7.63 11.32 28.86
C GLN A 102 7.77 10.50 27.57
N ARG A 103 8.92 10.56 26.91
CA ARG A 103 9.20 9.82 25.67
C ARG A 103 10.53 9.10 25.77
N LEU A 104 10.51 7.81 25.47
CA LEU A 104 11.69 6.96 25.48
C LEU A 104 11.71 6.11 24.22
N ASN A 105 12.77 6.29 23.42
CA ASN A 105 13.02 5.51 22.22
C ASN A 105 14.24 4.62 22.45
N LEU A 106 14.01 3.30 22.47
CA LEU A 106 14.97 2.23 22.66
C LEU A 106 15.02 1.30 21.44
N THR A 107 14.68 1.80 20.25
CA THR A 107 14.70 1.00 19.03
C THR A 107 16.14 0.54 18.70
N HIS A 108 16.34 -0.67 18.17
CA HIS A 108 17.69 -1.18 17.79
C HIS A 108 18.73 -1.17 18.92
N CYS A 109 18.29 -1.30 20.18
CA CYS A 109 19.19 -1.30 21.34
C CYS A 109 19.69 -2.71 21.74
N GLN A 110 19.34 -3.76 20.97
CA GLN A 110 19.71 -5.15 21.24
C GLN A 110 19.27 -5.63 22.64
N LEU A 111 18.11 -5.17 23.09
CA LEU A 111 17.60 -5.50 24.42
C LEU A 111 16.99 -6.89 24.46
N GLU A 112 17.57 -7.77 25.29
CA GLU A 112 17.00 -9.10 25.57
C GLU A 112 15.92 -9.05 26.67
N GLU A 113 16.03 -8.11 27.63
CA GLU A 113 15.04 -7.94 28.68
C GLU A 113 14.72 -6.49 29.03
N LEU A 114 13.44 -6.25 29.30
CA LEU A 114 12.95 -5.02 29.92
C LEU A 114 12.06 -5.40 31.10
N ARG A 115 12.48 -5.07 32.32
CA ARG A 115 11.83 -5.49 33.56
C ARG A 115 11.33 -4.27 34.34
N SER A 116 10.37 -4.51 35.22
CA SER A 116 9.84 -3.47 36.13
C SER A 116 10.91 -2.75 36.96
N LYS A 117 11.99 -3.45 37.35
CA LYS A 117 13.12 -2.88 38.11
C LYS A 117 13.83 -1.72 37.38
N HIS A 118 13.77 -1.69 36.05
CA HIS A 118 14.43 -0.67 35.23
C HIS A 118 13.69 0.67 35.24
N PHE A 119 12.48 0.76 35.79
CA PHE A 119 11.71 2.00 35.84
C PHE A 119 11.50 2.47 37.27
N ALA A 120 11.32 3.79 37.42
CA ALA A 120 10.84 4.36 38.67
C ALA A 120 9.39 3.94 38.93
N ASP A 121 8.97 3.95 40.18
CA ASP A 121 7.58 3.67 40.51
C ASP A 121 6.68 4.76 39.90
N ASN A 122 5.68 4.36 39.12
CA ASN A 122 4.80 5.25 38.34
C ASN A 122 5.57 6.22 37.43
N ALA A 123 6.33 5.70 36.47
CA ALA A 123 7.03 6.54 35.51
C ALA A 123 6.08 7.47 34.75
N SER A 124 6.58 8.66 34.42
CA SER A 124 5.85 9.72 33.69
C SER A 124 5.71 9.43 32.19
N LEU A 125 6.08 8.24 31.73
CA LEU A 125 6.16 7.88 30.32
C LEU A 125 4.77 7.87 29.66
N LEU A 126 4.68 8.60 28.56
CA LEU A 126 3.52 8.66 27.66
C LEU A 126 3.77 7.86 26.39
N ASN A 127 5.01 7.80 25.92
CA ASN A 127 5.42 7.09 24.73
C ASN A 127 6.65 6.22 25.03
N LEU A 128 6.54 4.93 24.70
CA LEU A 128 7.64 3.98 24.74
C LEU A 128 7.75 3.28 23.38
N ASP A 129 8.90 3.44 22.73
CA ASP A 129 9.30 2.63 21.58
C ASP A 129 10.44 1.70 22.00
N VAL A 130 10.21 0.40 21.90
CA VAL A 130 11.19 -0.66 22.17
C VAL A 130 11.25 -1.64 20.99
N SER A 131 10.94 -1.16 19.78
CA SER A 131 10.93 -1.98 18.58
C SER A 131 12.33 -2.41 18.14
N HIS A 132 12.44 -3.47 17.33
CA HIS A 132 13.74 -3.97 16.82
C HIS A 132 14.72 -4.31 17.95
N ASN A 133 14.24 -5.11 18.91
CA ASN A 133 15.05 -5.66 20.00
C ASN A 133 14.80 -7.18 20.08
N ASP A 134 15.32 -7.83 21.12
CA ASP A 134 15.25 -9.28 21.29
C ASP A 134 14.36 -9.66 22.49
N LEU A 135 13.34 -8.85 22.79
CA LEU A 135 12.46 -9.08 23.94
C LEU A 135 11.61 -10.33 23.75
N LEU A 136 11.57 -11.21 24.76
CA LEU A 136 10.84 -12.48 24.70
C LEU A 136 9.43 -12.43 25.33
N ILE A 137 9.22 -11.51 26.28
CA ILE A 137 8.00 -11.45 27.08
C ILE A 137 7.63 -10.01 27.47
N ILE A 138 6.33 -9.71 27.46
CA ILE A 138 5.79 -8.51 28.11
C ILE A 138 5.19 -8.90 29.46
N GLU A 139 5.84 -8.46 30.54
CA GLU A 139 5.38 -8.67 31.90
C GLU A 139 4.33 -7.64 32.32
N ARG A 140 3.32 -8.09 33.05
CA ARG A 140 2.37 -7.23 33.73
C ARG A 140 3.05 -6.34 34.77
N ALA A 141 4.08 -6.86 35.43
CA ALA A 141 4.85 -6.09 36.41
C ALA A 141 5.52 -4.87 35.78
N LEU A 142 6.05 -5.00 34.55
CA LEU A 142 6.63 -3.89 33.80
C LEU A 142 5.53 -2.87 33.46
N MET A 143 4.44 -3.30 32.85
CA MET A 143 3.36 -2.40 32.42
C MET A 143 2.74 -1.62 33.58
N ARG A 144 2.63 -2.22 34.77
CA ARG A 144 2.15 -1.51 35.97
C ARG A 144 3.00 -0.30 36.37
N GLN A 145 4.29 -0.29 36.03
CA GLN A 145 5.17 0.85 36.31
C GLN A 145 5.02 1.99 35.31
N LEU A 146 4.27 1.79 34.24
CA LEU A 146 4.11 2.73 33.14
C LEU A 146 2.63 3.17 32.98
N PRO A 147 1.94 3.62 34.06
CA PRO A 147 0.48 3.78 34.07
C PRO A 147 -0.04 4.87 33.11
N ASN A 148 0.83 5.78 32.68
CA ASN A 148 0.50 6.93 31.85
C ASN A 148 0.72 6.69 30.35
N LEU A 149 1.15 5.49 29.95
CA LEU A 149 1.40 5.19 28.54
C LEU A 149 0.14 5.42 27.70
N VAL A 150 0.35 6.14 26.61
CA VAL A 150 -0.62 6.38 25.53
C VAL A 150 -0.23 5.58 24.29
N TYR A 151 1.08 5.49 24.03
CA TYR A 151 1.69 4.83 22.88
C TYR A 151 2.73 3.82 23.35
N ALA A 152 2.62 2.59 22.87
CA ALA A 152 3.60 1.54 23.11
C ALA A 152 3.90 0.78 21.81
N ASN A 153 5.16 0.79 21.39
CA ASN A 153 5.63 0.05 20.23
C ASN A 153 6.61 -1.05 20.67
N PHE A 154 6.17 -2.30 20.52
CA PHE A 154 6.89 -3.53 20.81
C PHE A 154 7.12 -4.35 19.52
N SER A 155 7.03 -3.71 18.35
CA SER A 155 7.18 -4.40 17.06
C SER A 155 8.60 -4.89 16.81
N ASN A 156 8.78 -5.87 15.92
CA ASN A 156 10.08 -6.44 15.56
C ASN A 156 10.87 -6.89 16.80
N ASN A 157 10.26 -7.77 17.58
CA ASN A 157 10.89 -8.41 18.74
C ASN A 157 10.71 -9.94 18.64
N LEU A 158 11.10 -10.66 19.69
CA LEU A 158 10.95 -12.12 19.80
C LEU A 158 9.82 -12.48 20.79
N ILE A 159 8.80 -11.63 20.91
CA ILE A 159 7.79 -11.76 21.98
C ILE A 159 6.89 -12.94 21.66
N ALA A 160 7.08 -14.05 22.36
CA ALA A 160 6.22 -15.22 22.28
C ALA A 160 5.03 -15.13 23.26
N ASN A 161 5.20 -14.41 24.38
CA ASN A 161 4.21 -14.35 25.45
C ASN A 161 3.94 -12.92 25.93
N VAL A 162 2.66 -12.60 26.11
CA VAL A 162 2.19 -11.42 26.84
C VAL A 162 1.43 -11.91 28.05
N GLU A 163 1.89 -11.54 29.24
CA GLU A 163 1.23 -11.94 30.47
C GLU A 163 -0.24 -11.48 30.49
N PHE A 164 -1.11 -12.33 31.02
CA PHE A 164 -2.54 -12.04 31.07
C PHE A 164 -2.82 -10.72 31.81
N ASP A 165 -3.68 -9.88 31.22
CA ASP A 165 -4.01 -8.54 31.74
C ASP A 165 -2.79 -7.62 31.91
N ALA A 166 -1.70 -7.82 31.15
CA ALA A 166 -0.53 -6.94 31.19
C ALA A 166 -0.89 -5.47 30.99
N PHE A 167 -1.82 -5.17 30.07
CA PHE A 167 -2.20 -3.80 29.72
C PHE A 167 -3.46 -3.30 30.44
N LYS A 168 -3.99 -4.04 31.42
CA LYS A 168 -5.29 -3.74 32.04
C LYS A 168 -5.35 -2.46 32.85
N ASP A 169 -4.26 -2.18 33.55
CA ASP A 169 -4.19 -1.04 34.46
C ASP A 169 -3.80 0.26 33.72
N LEU A 170 -3.50 0.19 32.41
CA LEU A 170 -3.09 1.32 31.57
C LEU A 170 -4.29 2.12 31.05
N LYS A 171 -4.66 3.15 31.81
CA LYS A 171 -5.88 3.93 31.56
C LYS A 171 -5.82 4.83 30.33
N TYR A 172 -4.63 5.15 29.84
CA TYR A 172 -4.47 6.09 28.72
C TYR A 172 -3.97 5.43 27.44
N LEU A 173 -3.70 4.12 27.46
CA LEU A 173 -3.13 3.43 26.31
C LEU A 173 -4.15 3.43 25.17
N GLU A 174 -3.78 4.06 24.05
CA GLU A 174 -4.61 4.14 22.85
C GLU A 174 -4.00 3.35 21.68
N PHE A 175 -2.67 3.24 21.64
CA PHE A 175 -1.92 2.59 20.56
C PHE A 175 -0.98 1.52 21.11
N LEU A 176 -1.14 0.29 20.60
CA LEU A 176 -0.26 -0.84 20.89
C LEU A 176 0.13 -1.55 19.59
N ASP A 177 1.43 -1.59 19.31
CA ASP A 177 1.99 -2.32 18.17
C ASP A 177 2.84 -3.50 18.65
N LEU A 178 2.44 -4.70 18.24
CA LEU A 178 3.10 -5.99 18.48
C LEU A 178 3.44 -6.69 17.15
N ASN A 179 3.46 -5.95 16.04
CA ASN A 179 3.79 -6.46 14.72
C ASN A 179 5.16 -7.14 14.69
N THR A 180 5.32 -8.25 13.97
CA THR A 180 6.60 -8.95 13.82
C THR A 180 7.15 -9.43 15.16
N ASN A 181 6.50 -10.46 15.69
CA ASN A 181 6.84 -11.13 16.94
C ASN A 181 6.56 -12.65 16.80
N GLU A 182 6.67 -13.40 17.89
CA GLU A 182 6.50 -14.87 17.90
C GLU A 182 5.19 -15.33 18.57
N GLN A 183 4.18 -14.46 18.67
CA GLN A 183 2.95 -14.76 19.39
C GLN A 183 2.11 -15.80 18.66
N GLU A 184 1.74 -16.88 19.36
CA GLU A 184 0.77 -17.87 18.86
C GLU A 184 -0.67 -17.54 19.25
N ASN A 185 -0.86 -16.74 20.30
CA ASN A 185 -2.16 -16.46 20.90
C ASN A 185 -2.30 -14.97 21.25
N ILE A 186 -3.52 -14.44 21.15
CA ILE A 186 -3.83 -13.09 21.60
C ILE A 186 -4.26 -13.10 23.08
N THR A 187 -3.35 -12.71 23.98
CA THR A 187 -3.53 -12.75 25.46
C THR A 187 -3.57 -11.38 26.13
N LEU A 188 -3.84 -10.30 25.39
CA LEU A 188 -3.78 -8.91 25.87
C LEU A 188 -4.63 -8.61 27.12
N GLY A 189 -5.65 -9.42 27.39
CA GLY A 189 -6.59 -9.20 28.48
C GLY A 189 -7.58 -8.08 28.15
N SER A 190 -7.92 -7.25 29.13
CA SER A 190 -8.82 -6.11 28.94
C SER A 190 -8.09 -4.78 28.92
N ASN A 191 -8.41 -3.88 28.00
CA ASN A 191 -8.03 -2.47 28.05
C ASN A 191 -9.19 -1.62 27.49
N ALA A 192 -9.77 -0.76 28.33
CA ALA A 192 -10.99 -0.03 28.00
C ALA A 192 -10.78 1.17 27.05
N ASN A 193 -9.53 1.54 26.75
CA ASN A 193 -9.20 2.75 25.99
C ASN A 193 -8.38 2.49 24.73
N LEU A 194 -7.86 1.28 24.54
CA LEU A 194 -7.12 0.90 23.33
C LEU A 194 -7.98 1.11 22.08
N ARG A 195 -7.41 1.81 21.10
CA ARG A 195 -8.06 2.15 19.82
C ARG A 195 -7.40 1.49 18.64
N TYR A 196 -6.07 1.33 18.70
CA TYR A 196 -5.27 0.70 17.68
C TYR A 196 -4.53 -0.50 18.27
N LEU A 197 -4.66 -1.64 17.59
CA LEU A 197 -3.91 -2.85 17.90
C LEU A 197 -3.39 -3.50 16.62
N SER A 198 -2.09 -3.71 16.55
CA SER A 198 -1.47 -4.57 15.54
C SER A 198 -0.82 -5.78 16.20
N ILE A 199 -1.22 -6.98 15.77
CA ILE A 199 -0.58 -8.27 16.09
C ILE A 199 -0.27 -8.97 14.75
N SER A 200 0.17 -8.17 13.77
CA SER A 200 0.47 -8.66 12.43
C SER A 200 1.82 -9.36 12.40
N ASN A 201 2.09 -10.18 11.37
CA ASN A 201 3.35 -10.89 11.21
C ASN A 201 3.76 -11.68 12.48
N ASN A 202 2.84 -12.50 12.98
CA ASN A 202 3.01 -13.36 14.15
C ASN A 202 2.63 -14.80 13.76
N ASN A 203 2.54 -15.69 14.75
CA ASN A 203 2.21 -17.11 14.55
C ASN A 203 0.76 -17.43 14.93
N VAL A 204 -0.16 -16.45 14.87
CA VAL A 204 -1.55 -16.62 15.32
C VAL A 204 -2.34 -17.49 14.34
N ARG A 205 -2.95 -18.58 14.84
CA ARG A 205 -3.74 -19.54 14.04
C ARG A 205 -5.23 -19.51 14.38
N ASP A 206 -5.55 -20.00 15.57
CA ASP A 206 -6.92 -20.11 16.06
C ASP A 206 -7.00 -19.46 17.42
N PHE A 207 -7.86 -18.46 17.57
CA PHE A 207 -8.19 -17.94 18.90
C PHE A 207 -9.65 -17.55 19.01
N LEU A 208 -10.15 -17.63 20.23
CA LEU A 208 -11.53 -17.28 20.55
C LEU A 208 -11.70 -15.75 20.53
N TRP A 209 -12.38 -15.25 19.51
CA TRP A 209 -12.65 -13.82 19.30
C TRP A 209 -13.35 -13.14 20.49
N CYS A 210 -14.11 -13.91 21.29
CA CYS A 210 -14.72 -13.41 22.52
C CYS A 210 -13.71 -12.91 23.56
N ARG A 211 -12.44 -13.31 23.48
CA ARG A 211 -11.36 -12.78 24.34
C ARG A 211 -11.07 -11.30 24.08
N LEU A 212 -11.40 -10.78 22.91
CA LEU A 212 -11.25 -9.37 22.58
C LEU A 212 -12.35 -8.47 23.15
N ARG A 213 -13.36 -9.03 23.84
CA ARG A 213 -14.42 -8.24 24.53
C ARG A 213 -13.88 -7.23 25.54
N GLY A 214 -12.66 -7.46 26.03
CA GLY A 214 -11.97 -6.53 26.90
C GLY A 214 -11.50 -5.24 26.23
N LEU A 215 -11.68 -5.09 24.90
CA LEU A 215 -11.22 -3.95 24.09
C LEU A 215 -12.40 -3.19 23.43
N PRO A 216 -13.35 -2.64 24.22
CA PRO A 216 -14.62 -2.13 23.70
C PRO A 216 -14.50 -0.91 22.78
N LYS A 217 -13.39 -0.16 22.84
CA LYS A 217 -13.16 1.05 22.03
C LYS A 217 -12.21 0.82 20.85
N LEU A 218 -11.85 -0.43 20.56
CA LEU A 218 -10.91 -0.72 19.48
C LEU A 218 -11.53 -0.33 18.14
N GLN A 219 -10.81 0.48 17.38
CA GLN A 219 -11.21 1.02 16.08
C GLN A 219 -10.42 0.36 14.95
N GLU A 220 -9.18 -0.03 15.20
CA GLU A 220 -8.31 -0.67 14.23
C GLU A 220 -7.71 -1.95 14.79
N LEU A 221 -7.90 -3.04 14.06
CA LEU A 221 -7.32 -4.34 14.35
C LEU A 221 -6.58 -4.86 13.12
N HIS A 222 -5.26 -4.98 13.25
CA HIS A 222 -4.39 -5.51 12.21
C HIS A 222 -3.86 -6.88 12.65
N LEU A 223 -4.19 -7.89 11.84
CA LEU A 223 -3.85 -9.30 12.01
C LEU A 223 -3.26 -9.88 10.72
N HIS A 224 -2.72 -9.04 9.84
CA HIS A 224 -2.20 -9.51 8.56
C HIS A 224 -0.96 -10.38 8.75
N SER A 225 -0.67 -11.25 7.79
CA SER A 225 0.54 -12.09 7.84
C SER A 225 0.56 -12.98 9.09
N ASN A 226 -0.57 -13.59 9.39
CA ASN A 226 -0.71 -14.63 10.40
C ASN A 226 -1.14 -15.92 9.70
N TRP A 227 -1.62 -16.89 10.47
CA TRP A 227 -1.98 -18.21 10.00
C TRP A 227 -3.48 -18.50 10.20
N LEU A 228 -4.31 -17.45 10.26
CA LEU A 228 -5.75 -17.57 10.51
C LEU A 228 -6.44 -18.37 9.40
N GLU A 229 -7.29 -19.32 9.77
CA GLU A 229 -8.04 -20.14 8.81
C GLU A 229 -9.52 -19.71 8.66
N VAL A 230 -10.12 -19.19 9.74
CA VAL A 230 -11.53 -18.76 9.77
C VAL A 230 -11.72 -17.59 10.73
N LEU A 231 -12.70 -16.71 10.46
CA LEU A 231 -13.19 -15.71 11.42
C LEU A 231 -14.55 -16.14 11.99
N ASP A 232 -14.76 -15.93 13.29
CA ASP A 232 -16.03 -16.20 13.99
C ASP A 232 -16.91 -14.94 14.03
N MET A 233 -18.22 -15.13 14.00
CA MET A 233 -19.26 -14.11 14.26
C MET A 233 -19.05 -13.32 15.57
N GLY A 234 -18.30 -13.86 16.53
CA GLY A 234 -17.99 -13.20 17.80
C GLY A 234 -17.19 -11.90 17.68
N ILE A 235 -16.54 -11.61 16.54
CA ILE A 235 -15.62 -10.46 16.42
C ILE A 235 -16.34 -9.10 16.56
N PHE A 236 -17.45 -8.87 15.84
CA PHE A 236 -18.17 -7.60 15.90
C PHE A 236 -19.04 -7.46 17.14
N TYR A 237 -19.36 -8.57 17.81
CA TYR A 237 -19.90 -8.53 19.16
C TYR A 237 -18.83 -8.06 20.16
N ALA A 238 -17.60 -8.54 20.00
CA ALA A 238 -16.49 -8.19 20.89
C ALA A 238 -15.96 -6.78 20.66
N LEU A 239 -15.99 -6.30 19.41
CA LEU A 239 -15.39 -5.04 18.96
C LEU A 239 -16.43 -4.17 18.24
N PRO A 240 -17.37 -3.55 18.98
CA PRO A 240 -18.49 -2.82 18.39
C PRO A 240 -18.09 -1.52 17.66
N GLU A 241 -16.95 -0.92 18.05
CA GLU A 241 -16.43 0.33 17.47
C GLU A 241 -15.44 0.11 16.31
N LEU A 242 -15.26 -1.14 15.85
CA LEU A 242 -14.26 -1.50 14.85
C LEU A 242 -14.57 -0.86 13.49
N ARG A 243 -13.59 -0.14 12.95
CA ARG A 243 -13.64 0.57 11.66
C ARG A 243 -12.70 -0.02 10.63
N VAL A 244 -11.57 -0.54 11.07
CA VAL A 244 -10.56 -1.16 10.20
C VAL A 244 -10.27 -2.56 10.69
N LEU A 245 -10.45 -3.54 9.81
CA LEU A 245 -10.07 -4.92 10.03
C LEU A 245 -9.17 -5.37 8.88
N ASN A 246 -7.91 -5.65 9.20
CA ASN A 246 -6.96 -6.20 8.25
C ASN A 246 -6.58 -7.62 8.64
N VAL A 247 -7.06 -8.60 7.85
CA VAL A 247 -6.75 -10.03 7.98
C VAL A 247 -6.06 -10.54 6.70
N SER A 248 -5.41 -9.66 5.95
CA SER A 248 -4.72 -10.02 4.71
C SER A 248 -3.55 -10.98 4.95
N ASN A 249 -3.14 -11.70 3.90
CA ASN A 249 -2.01 -12.63 3.97
C ASN A 249 -2.16 -13.65 5.11
N ASN A 250 -3.31 -14.32 5.15
CA ASN A 250 -3.63 -15.40 6.09
C ASN A 250 -4.06 -16.64 5.28
N ASN A 251 -4.54 -17.69 5.95
CA ASN A 251 -5.02 -18.92 5.32
C ASN A 251 -6.54 -18.99 5.18
N ILE A 252 -7.24 -17.85 5.26
CA ILE A 252 -8.70 -17.82 5.36
C ILE A 252 -9.34 -18.30 4.06
N TYR A 253 -10.16 -19.35 4.13
CA TYR A 253 -10.70 -20.00 2.92
C TYR A 253 -12.16 -19.64 2.60
N GLU A 254 -12.87 -18.97 3.50
CA GLU A 254 -14.27 -18.56 3.32
C GLU A 254 -14.62 -17.26 4.05
N ILE A 255 -15.68 -16.60 3.59
CA ILE A 255 -16.30 -15.46 4.26
C ILE A 255 -17.75 -15.85 4.54
N GLN A 256 -18.07 -16.13 5.79
CA GLN A 256 -19.42 -16.55 6.15
C GLN A 256 -20.34 -15.33 6.27
N ARG A 257 -21.57 -15.39 5.73
CA ARG A 257 -22.55 -14.29 5.80
C ARG A 257 -22.88 -13.85 7.23
N ASN A 258 -22.88 -14.81 8.14
CA ASN A 258 -23.22 -14.61 9.55
C ASN A 258 -22.08 -13.88 10.31
N LEU A 259 -20.86 -13.82 9.76
CA LEU A 259 -19.70 -13.13 10.35
C LEU A 259 -20.01 -11.68 10.74
N PHE A 260 -20.73 -10.94 9.87
CA PHE A 260 -20.96 -9.50 10.02
C PHE A 260 -22.26 -9.15 10.76
N VAL A 261 -22.77 -10.06 11.59
CA VAL A 261 -23.93 -9.81 12.43
C VAL A 261 -23.48 -9.03 13.68
N GLY A 262 -24.10 -7.88 13.91
CA GLY A 262 -23.83 -7.08 15.12
C GLY A 262 -24.47 -7.67 16.39
N PRO A 263 -24.29 -7.01 17.54
CA PRO A 263 -24.77 -7.51 18.83
C PRO A 263 -26.30 -7.57 18.96
N ALA A 264 -27.04 -6.89 18.07
CA ALA A 264 -28.50 -6.96 17.98
C ALA A 264 -28.95 -6.88 16.51
N PRO A 265 -30.17 -7.33 16.16
CA PRO A 265 -30.66 -7.44 14.77
C PRO A 265 -30.57 -6.15 13.94
N ASP A 266 -30.68 -5.00 14.59
CA ASP A 266 -30.68 -3.65 13.98
C ASP A 266 -29.38 -2.86 14.23
N VAL A 267 -28.38 -3.50 14.83
CA VAL A 267 -27.05 -2.88 15.05
C VAL A 267 -26.10 -3.41 13.98
N TYR A 268 -25.66 -2.51 13.12
CA TYR A 268 -24.74 -2.82 12.01
C TYR A 268 -23.29 -2.52 12.41
N PRO A 269 -22.31 -3.32 11.96
CA PRO A 269 -20.91 -3.01 12.15
C PRO A 269 -20.55 -1.63 11.56
N LEU A 270 -19.72 -0.87 12.27
CA LEU A 270 -19.21 0.45 11.85
C LEU A 270 -17.98 0.34 10.91
N LEU A 271 -17.77 -0.85 10.35
CA LEU A 271 -16.58 -1.17 9.57
C LEU A 271 -16.54 -0.36 8.27
N ARG A 272 -15.41 0.32 8.05
CA ARG A 272 -15.13 1.14 6.85
C ARG A 272 -14.12 0.50 5.92
N VAL A 273 -13.13 -0.20 6.47
CA VAL A 273 -12.09 -0.88 5.71
C VAL A 273 -12.03 -2.34 6.12
N LEU A 274 -12.22 -3.22 5.14
CA LEU A 274 -12.06 -4.65 5.28
C LEU A 274 -11.00 -5.15 4.31
N ASP A 275 -9.87 -5.62 4.84
CA ASP A 275 -8.82 -6.22 4.05
C ASP A 275 -8.75 -7.74 4.26
N TYR A 276 -9.17 -8.46 3.23
CA TYR A 276 -9.18 -9.92 3.12
C TYR A 276 -8.23 -10.40 2.01
N SER A 277 -7.35 -9.54 1.51
CA SER A 277 -6.47 -9.88 0.40
C SER A 277 -5.45 -10.96 0.72
N SER A 278 -4.90 -11.61 -0.31
CA SER A 278 -3.88 -12.66 -0.16
C SER A 278 -4.33 -13.78 0.80
N ASN A 279 -5.56 -14.26 0.63
CA ASN A 279 -6.14 -15.37 1.39
C ASN A 279 -6.57 -16.50 0.41
N ASN A 280 -7.31 -17.49 0.89
CA ASN A 280 -7.73 -18.67 0.13
C ASN A 280 -9.23 -18.68 -0.22
N VAL A 281 -9.91 -17.52 -0.20
CA VAL A 281 -11.36 -17.44 -0.44
C VAL A 281 -11.72 -17.90 -1.85
N LYS A 282 -12.66 -18.85 -1.99
CA LYS A 282 -13.00 -19.47 -3.28
C LYS A 282 -14.26 -18.92 -3.95
N ALA A 283 -15.19 -18.40 -3.16
CA ALA A 283 -16.47 -17.91 -3.65
C ALA A 283 -17.00 -16.77 -2.77
N LEU A 284 -17.81 -15.90 -3.37
CA LEU A 284 -18.59 -14.89 -2.66
C LEU A 284 -20.07 -15.28 -2.75
N GLU A 285 -20.65 -15.64 -1.61
CA GLU A 285 -22.02 -16.11 -1.50
C GLU A 285 -23.05 -14.97 -1.48
N ASP A 286 -24.33 -15.33 -1.58
CA ASP A 286 -25.45 -14.41 -1.54
C ASP A 286 -25.43 -13.55 -0.26
N TYR A 287 -25.52 -12.23 -0.42
CA TYR A 287 -25.63 -11.28 0.69
C TYR A 287 -24.49 -11.34 1.72
N VAL A 288 -23.32 -11.88 1.36
CA VAL A 288 -22.21 -12.10 2.30
C VAL A 288 -21.76 -10.82 3.01
N PHE A 289 -21.81 -9.66 2.34
CA PHE A 289 -21.47 -8.36 2.93
C PHE A 289 -22.67 -7.47 3.28
N SER A 290 -23.89 -8.03 3.30
CA SER A 290 -25.13 -7.23 3.35
C SER A 290 -25.34 -6.38 4.60
N ARG A 291 -24.58 -6.64 5.68
CA ARG A 291 -24.62 -5.87 6.92
C ARG A 291 -23.61 -4.72 6.98
N LEU A 292 -22.68 -4.63 6.02
CA LEU A 292 -21.57 -3.67 6.02
C LEU A 292 -21.93 -2.39 5.27
N HIS A 293 -22.98 -1.69 5.72
CA HIS A 293 -23.50 -0.49 5.04
C HIS A 293 -22.51 0.68 4.99
N HIS A 294 -21.62 0.76 5.98
CA HIS A 294 -20.59 1.80 6.13
C HIS A 294 -19.24 1.45 5.49
N LEU A 295 -19.16 0.31 4.80
CA LEU A 295 -17.90 -0.12 4.20
C LEU A 295 -17.54 0.77 3.02
N GLU A 296 -16.37 1.40 3.08
CA GLU A 296 -15.84 2.30 2.07
C GLU A 296 -14.83 1.57 1.17
N THR A 297 -14.04 0.65 1.74
CA THR A 297 -13.00 -0.11 1.02
C THR A 297 -13.10 -1.61 1.32
N LEU A 298 -13.16 -2.41 0.26
CA LEU A 298 -13.13 -3.88 0.32
C LEU A 298 -11.98 -4.42 -0.53
N ASN A 299 -10.97 -4.99 0.14
CA ASN A 299 -9.83 -5.61 -0.50
C ASN A 299 -9.97 -7.14 -0.51
N LEU A 300 -10.10 -7.72 -1.70
CA LEU A 300 -10.22 -9.16 -1.94
C LEU A 300 -9.18 -9.67 -2.96
N TRP A 301 -8.17 -8.86 -3.27
CA TRP A 301 -7.15 -9.19 -4.26
C TRP A 301 -6.28 -10.39 -3.85
N PHE A 302 -5.74 -11.11 -4.83
CA PHE A 302 -4.99 -12.37 -4.65
C PHE A 302 -5.69 -13.40 -3.74
N ASN A 303 -6.97 -13.64 -3.97
CA ASN A 303 -7.68 -14.80 -3.43
C ASN A 303 -7.85 -15.88 -4.51
N GLN A 304 -8.68 -16.89 -4.25
CA GLN A 304 -9.01 -17.95 -5.19
C GLN A 304 -10.45 -17.82 -5.73
N ILE A 305 -11.01 -16.62 -5.73
CA ILE A 305 -12.42 -16.39 -6.02
C ILE A 305 -12.70 -16.73 -7.48
N SER A 306 -13.56 -17.73 -7.69
CA SER A 306 -13.96 -18.21 -9.02
C SER A 306 -15.45 -18.02 -9.29
N LYS A 307 -16.25 -17.89 -8.22
CA LYS A 307 -17.69 -17.69 -8.26
C LYS A 307 -18.06 -16.47 -7.46
N VAL A 308 -18.83 -15.58 -8.06
CA VAL A 308 -19.39 -14.40 -7.42
C VAL A 308 -20.90 -14.47 -7.57
N SER A 309 -21.64 -14.46 -6.46
CA SER A 309 -23.09 -14.35 -6.49
C SER A 309 -23.53 -12.99 -7.08
N PRO A 310 -24.64 -12.93 -7.84
CA PRO A 310 -25.25 -11.66 -8.26
C PRO A 310 -25.58 -10.71 -7.10
N THR A 311 -25.77 -11.27 -5.89
CA THR A 311 -26.16 -10.49 -4.69
C THR A 311 -25.02 -10.37 -3.66
N ALA A 312 -23.80 -10.79 -4.00
CA ALA A 312 -22.66 -10.80 -3.08
C ALA A 312 -22.39 -9.42 -2.44
N PHE A 313 -22.45 -8.37 -3.25
CA PHE A 313 -22.14 -6.99 -2.83
C PHE A 313 -23.38 -6.17 -2.46
N ARG A 314 -24.56 -6.78 -2.40
CA ARG A 314 -25.79 -6.08 -2.06
C ARG A 314 -25.74 -5.63 -0.60
N GLY A 315 -26.00 -4.33 -0.36
CA GLY A 315 -25.96 -3.70 0.96
C GLY A 315 -24.75 -2.76 1.16
N LEU A 316 -23.74 -2.83 0.29
CA LEU A 316 -22.55 -2.00 0.32
C LEU A 316 -22.80 -0.61 -0.29
N THR A 317 -23.63 0.20 0.37
CA THR A 317 -24.12 1.48 -0.16
C THR A 317 -23.08 2.61 -0.16
N GLU A 318 -22.13 2.56 0.77
CA GLU A 318 -21.06 3.56 0.90
C GLU A 318 -19.72 3.12 0.26
N LEU A 319 -19.69 1.96 -0.43
CA LEU A 319 -18.46 1.41 -0.97
C LEU A 319 -17.89 2.26 -2.11
N GLN A 320 -16.64 2.68 -1.95
CA GLN A 320 -15.92 3.55 -2.86
C GLN A 320 -14.84 2.79 -3.64
N SER A 321 -14.21 1.79 -3.02
CA SER A 321 -13.14 1.00 -3.63
C SER A 321 -13.38 -0.50 -3.48
N LEU A 322 -13.40 -1.22 -4.60
CA LEU A 322 -13.50 -2.67 -4.66
C LEU A 322 -12.33 -3.27 -5.44
N GLN A 323 -11.50 -4.03 -4.74
CA GLN A 323 -10.28 -4.64 -5.28
C GLN A 323 -10.47 -6.17 -5.39
N LEU A 324 -10.60 -6.68 -6.61
CA LEU A 324 -10.82 -8.11 -6.92
C LEU A 324 -9.72 -8.70 -7.82
N GLN A 325 -8.62 -7.97 -8.01
CA GLN A 325 -7.55 -8.36 -8.90
C GLN A 325 -6.79 -9.61 -8.44
N GLY A 326 -6.27 -10.39 -9.38
CA GLY A 326 -5.49 -11.59 -9.06
C GLY A 326 -6.33 -12.75 -8.53
N ASN A 327 -7.60 -12.83 -8.89
CA ASN A 327 -8.51 -13.93 -8.55
C ASN A 327 -8.67 -14.90 -9.74
N LYS A 328 -9.65 -15.82 -9.65
CA LYS A 328 -9.95 -16.84 -10.67
C LYS A 328 -11.31 -16.62 -11.33
N ILE A 329 -11.84 -15.39 -11.34
CA ILE A 329 -13.19 -15.07 -11.83
C ILE A 329 -13.24 -15.30 -13.34
N VAL A 330 -14.21 -16.12 -13.80
CA VAL A 330 -14.38 -16.43 -15.24
C VAL A 330 -15.54 -15.66 -15.86
N GLN A 331 -16.60 -15.41 -15.07
CA GLN A 331 -17.82 -14.75 -15.49
C GLN A 331 -18.31 -13.83 -14.37
N LEU A 332 -18.89 -12.71 -14.76
CA LEU A 332 -19.54 -11.77 -13.86
C LEU A 332 -21.05 -11.87 -14.07
N PRO A 333 -21.85 -12.11 -13.02
CA PRO A 333 -23.29 -12.11 -13.16
C PRO A 333 -23.84 -10.72 -13.52
N ASP A 334 -25.02 -10.70 -14.11
CA ASP A 334 -25.79 -9.48 -14.30
C ASP A 334 -26.07 -8.80 -12.95
N GLU A 335 -26.07 -7.46 -12.98
CA GLU A 335 -26.35 -6.55 -11.86
C GLU A 335 -25.41 -6.65 -10.65
N VAL A 336 -24.35 -7.45 -10.71
CA VAL A 336 -23.44 -7.71 -9.58
C VAL A 336 -22.85 -6.43 -8.97
N PHE A 337 -22.64 -5.38 -9.77
CA PHE A 337 -22.17 -4.07 -9.30
C PHE A 337 -23.24 -2.98 -9.30
N GLY A 338 -24.48 -3.27 -9.72
CA GLY A 338 -25.51 -2.26 -9.96
C GLY A 338 -25.98 -1.49 -8.72
N ASN A 339 -25.76 -2.06 -7.53
CA ASN A 339 -26.12 -1.43 -6.25
C ASN A 339 -25.00 -0.55 -5.66
N LEU A 340 -23.80 -0.55 -6.25
CA LEU A 340 -22.62 0.13 -5.71
C LEU A 340 -22.58 1.59 -6.16
N THR A 341 -23.61 2.37 -5.79
CA THR A 341 -23.80 3.73 -6.30
C THR A 341 -22.72 4.73 -5.87
N ALA A 342 -22.00 4.47 -4.79
CA ALA A 342 -20.87 5.26 -4.31
C ALA A 342 -19.51 4.86 -4.94
N LEU A 343 -19.46 3.76 -5.72
CA LEU A 343 -18.22 3.16 -6.20
C LEU A 343 -17.45 4.10 -7.11
N GLN A 344 -16.16 4.27 -6.81
CA GLN A 344 -15.24 5.14 -7.54
C GLN A 344 -14.18 4.33 -8.31
N VAL A 345 -13.71 3.25 -7.69
CA VAL A 345 -12.61 2.41 -8.18
C VAL A 345 -13.05 0.94 -8.17
N LEU A 346 -12.94 0.30 -9.33
CA LEU A 346 -13.13 -1.14 -9.48
C LEU A 346 -11.95 -1.76 -10.21
N ASP A 347 -11.22 -2.64 -9.52
CA ASP A 347 -10.13 -3.41 -10.11
C ASP A 347 -10.51 -4.89 -10.23
N LEU A 348 -10.63 -5.36 -11.46
CA LEU A 348 -10.92 -6.74 -11.85
C LEU A 348 -9.74 -7.34 -12.64
N SER A 349 -8.58 -6.69 -12.63
CA SER A 349 -7.42 -7.11 -13.41
C SER A 349 -6.87 -8.47 -12.96
N LYS A 350 -6.11 -9.16 -13.81
CA LYS A 350 -5.48 -10.46 -13.47
C LYS A 350 -6.50 -11.51 -13.02
N ASN A 351 -7.64 -11.57 -13.71
CA ASN A 351 -8.65 -12.63 -13.55
C ASN A 351 -8.72 -13.48 -14.83
N ASN A 352 -9.73 -14.35 -14.94
CA ASN A 352 -9.95 -15.21 -16.10
C ASN A 352 -11.22 -14.82 -16.88
N ILE A 353 -11.65 -13.56 -16.80
CA ILE A 353 -12.91 -13.09 -17.40
C ILE A 353 -12.82 -13.24 -18.92
N ARG A 354 -13.79 -13.92 -19.53
CA ARG A 354 -13.84 -14.11 -21.00
C ARG A 354 -14.82 -13.18 -21.69
N GLN A 355 -15.92 -12.86 -21.02
CA GLN A 355 -17.00 -12.08 -21.59
C GLN A 355 -17.49 -11.03 -20.59
N LEU A 356 -17.87 -9.87 -21.10
CA LEU A 356 -18.52 -8.82 -20.31
C LEU A 356 -19.92 -8.55 -20.86
N GLY A 357 -20.94 -8.92 -20.08
CA GLY A 357 -22.36 -8.78 -20.45
C GLY A 357 -22.89 -7.36 -20.38
N ALA A 358 -24.08 -7.14 -20.96
CA ALA A 358 -24.72 -5.82 -21.03
C ALA A 358 -25.09 -5.23 -19.66
N ASN A 359 -25.44 -6.09 -18.70
CA ASN A 359 -26.07 -5.66 -17.44
C ASN A 359 -25.18 -5.86 -16.22
N VAL A 360 -23.88 -6.16 -16.38
CA VAL A 360 -22.95 -6.40 -15.25
C VAL A 360 -22.91 -5.24 -14.25
N PHE A 361 -23.00 -4.01 -14.76
CA PHE A 361 -23.04 -2.78 -13.96
C PHE A 361 -24.46 -2.32 -13.58
N GLY A 362 -25.48 -3.16 -13.84
CA GLY A 362 -26.88 -2.84 -13.61
C GLY A 362 -27.45 -1.80 -14.58
N GLY A 363 -28.75 -1.52 -14.44
CA GLY A 363 -29.45 -0.49 -15.24
C GLY A 363 -29.34 0.94 -14.70
N SER A 364 -28.76 1.11 -13.50
CA SER A 364 -28.57 2.41 -12.86
C SER A 364 -27.23 3.02 -13.27
N VAL A 365 -27.19 4.35 -13.42
CA VAL A 365 -25.95 5.07 -13.73
C VAL A 365 -25.03 5.10 -12.51
N LEU A 366 -23.83 4.54 -12.64
CA LEU A 366 -22.77 4.60 -11.62
C LEU A 366 -22.05 5.94 -11.71
N ARG A 367 -22.62 6.98 -11.08
CA ARG A 367 -22.16 8.38 -11.21
C ARG A 367 -20.74 8.62 -10.70
N ASN A 368 -20.30 7.82 -9.73
CA ASN A 368 -19.03 8.02 -9.07
C ASN A 368 -17.90 7.18 -9.69
N LEU A 369 -18.22 6.17 -10.52
CA LEU A 369 -17.21 5.25 -11.04
C LEU A 369 -16.34 5.99 -12.04
N SER A 370 -15.06 6.13 -11.68
CA SER A 370 -14.08 6.91 -12.42
C SER A 370 -12.96 6.05 -12.98
N PHE A 371 -12.67 4.91 -12.34
CA PHE A 371 -11.62 3.99 -12.72
C PHE A 371 -12.14 2.55 -12.79
N LEU A 372 -11.89 1.89 -13.93
CA LEU A 372 -12.18 0.48 -14.15
C LEU A 372 -10.98 -0.20 -14.79
N ASP A 373 -10.41 -1.19 -14.09
CA ASP A 373 -9.33 -2.03 -14.63
C ASP A 373 -9.82 -3.45 -14.90
N LEU A 374 -9.75 -3.85 -16.17
CA LEU A 374 -10.06 -5.19 -16.68
C LEU A 374 -8.82 -5.82 -17.34
N SER A 375 -7.63 -5.29 -17.08
CA SER A 375 -6.39 -5.73 -17.73
C SER A 375 -5.98 -7.14 -17.31
N ASN A 376 -5.19 -7.83 -18.14
CA ASN A 376 -4.71 -9.19 -17.86
C ASN A 376 -5.87 -10.16 -17.59
N ASN A 377 -6.89 -10.14 -18.45
CA ASN A 377 -7.99 -11.10 -18.45
C ASN A 377 -7.97 -11.90 -19.76
N ASN A 378 -9.02 -12.66 -20.03
CA ASN A 378 -9.17 -13.45 -21.25
C ASN A 378 -10.31 -12.89 -22.14
N ILE A 379 -10.59 -11.58 -22.08
CA ILE A 379 -11.77 -11.01 -22.70
C ILE A 379 -11.64 -11.06 -24.21
N ASP A 380 -12.48 -11.84 -24.87
CA ASP A 380 -12.61 -11.92 -26.32
C ASP A 380 -13.98 -11.41 -26.81
N GLN A 381 -14.96 -11.30 -25.91
CA GLN A 381 -16.30 -10.76 -26.23
C GLN A 381 -16.71 -9.68 -25.24
N LEU A 382 -16.81 -8.45 -25.74
CA LEU A 382 -17.43 -7.32 -25.03
C LEU A 382 -18.82 -7.08 -25.63
N HIS A 383 -19.86 -7.05 -24.80
CA HIS A 383 -21.18 -6.69 -25.29
C HIS A 383 -21.22 -5.20 -25.69
N PRO A 384 -21.88 -4.80 -26.80
CA PRO A 384 -21.95 -3.41 -27.24
C PRO A 384 -22.52 -2.41 -26.21
N LEU A 385 -23.28 -2.90 -25.23
CA LEU A 385 -23.88 -2.09 -24.16
C LEU A 385 -23.22 -2.29 -22.79
N ALA A 386 -22.10 -3.01 -22.71
CA ALA A 386 -21.45 -3.39 -21.45
C ALA A 386 -21.09 -2.18 -20.57
N PHE A 387 -20.78 -1.02 -21.16
CA PHE A 387 -20.41 0.19 -20.43
C PHE A 387 -21.50 1.29 -20.43
N SER A 388 -22.75 0.94 -20.80
CA SER A 388 -23.85 1.91 -20.92
C SER A 388 -24.16 2.67 -19.62
N SER A 389 -23.92 2.03 -18.46
CA SER A 389 -24.13 2.59 -17.13
C SER A 389 -22.96 3.45 -16.60
N LEU A 390 -21.89 3.64 -17.38
CA LEU A 390 -20.63 4.25 -16.93
C LEU A 390 -20.26 5.60 -17.61
N PRO A 391 -21.18 6.57 -17.78
CA PRO A 391 -20.89 7.80 -18.52
C PRO A 391 -19.88 8.75 -17.84
N PHE A 392 -19.52 8.49 -16.58
CA PHE A 392 -18.58 9.28 -15.79
C PHE A 392 -17.17 8.66 -15.71
N LEU A 393 -16.98 7.49 -16.32
CA LEU A 393 -15.69 6.80 -16.32
C LEU A 393 -14.61 7.66 -16.97
N GLN A 394 -13.47 7.78 -16.31
CA GLN A 394 -12.33 8.58 -16.76
C GLN A 394 -11.19 7.70 -17.26
N GLU A 395 -11.04 6.51 -16.67
CA GLU A 395 -9.99 5.58 -17.03
C GLU A 395 -10.56 4.17 -17.19
N LEU A 396 -10.35 3.61 -18.38
CA LEU A 396 -10.70 2.25 -18.73
C LEU A 396 -9.45 1.51 -19.19
N ARG A 397 -9.10 0.44 -18.48
CA ARG A 397 -7.96 -0.40 -18.84
C ARG A 397 -8.41 -1.78 -19.31
N LEU A 398 -8.03 -2.13 -20.52
CA LEU A 398 -8.32 -3.39 -21.20
C LEU A 398 -7.05 -4.07 -21.74
N ARG A 399 -5.87 -3.63 -21.28
CA ARG A 399 -4.57 -4.19 -21.68
C ARG A 399 -4.49 -5.69 -21.43
N ARG A 400 -3.79 -6.44 -22.29
CA ARG A 400 -3.59 -7.89 -22.15
C ARG A 400 -4.92 -8.65 -22.05
N ASN A 401 -5.72 -8.52 -23.09
CA ASN A 401 -6.93 -9.30 -23.33
C ASN A 401 -6.85 -9.96 -24.72
N LYS A 402 -7.98 -10.40 -25.27
CA LYS A 402 -8.05 -11.11 -26.56
C LYS A 402 -9.00 -10.41 -27.54
N LEU A 403 -9.18 -9.09 -27.39
CA LEU A 403 -10.07 -8.31 -28.23
C LEU A 403 -9.56 -8.27 -29.67
N THR A 404 -10.44 -8.57 -30.63
CA THR A 404 -10.13 -8.55 -32.06
C THR A 404 -10.73 -7.36 -32.80
N SER A 405 -11.84 -6.82 -32.30
CA SER A 405 -12.50 -5.64 -32.84
C SER A 405 -13.19 -4.85 -31.73
N LEU A 406 -13.56 -3.60 -32.03
CA LEU A 406 -14.22 -2.69 -31.11
C LEU A 406 -15.49 -2.14 -31.75
N ASP A 407 -16.60 -2.13 -31.03
CA ASP A 407 -17.87 -1.56 -31.50
C ASP A 407 -18.06 -0.16 -30.93
N ILE A 408 -18.43 0.80 -31.79
CA ILE A 408 -18.69 2.20 -31.40
C ILE A 408 -19.67 2.34 -30.23
N ARG A 409 -20.69 1.47 -30.16
CA ARG A 409 -21.73 1.50 -29.12
C ARG A 409 -21.15 1.23 -27.73
N MET A 410 -20.02 0.53 -27.63
CA MET A 410 -19.36 0.25 -26.35
C MET A 410 -18.81 1.53 -25.71
N PHE A 411 -18.28 2.45 -26.53
CA PHE A 411 -17.55 3.61 -26.07
C PHE A 411 -18.35 4.91 -26.15
N ALA A 412 -19.39 4.98 -27.00
CA ALA A 412 -20.27 6.13 -27.11
C ALA A 412 -20.86 6.62 -25.76
N PRO A 413 -21.15 5.77 -24.75
CA PRO A 413 -21.58 6.22 -23.43
C PRO A 413 -20.48 6.92 -22.61
N LEU A 414 -19.20 6.65 -22.86
CA LEU A 414 -18.05 7.02 -22.01
C LEU A 414 -17.58 8.47 -22.21
N ARG A 415 -18.47 9.44 -21.98
CA ARG A 415 -18.29 10.87 -22.31
C ARG A 415 -17.19 11.60 -21.54
N ARG A 416 -16.60 10.97 -20.52
CA ARG A 416 -15.53 11.54 -19.68
C ARG A 416 -14.21 10.78 -19.78
N LEU A 417 -14.11 9.82 -20.70
CA LEU A 417 -12.94 8.97 -20.83
C LEU A 417 -11.72 9.80 -21.24
N ARG A 418 -10.66 9.68 -20.45
CA ARG A 418 -9.37 10.36 -20.62
C ARG A 418 -8.26 9.38 -20.92
N VAL A 419 -8.30 8.20 -20.32
CA VAL A 419 -7.28 7.16 -20.47
C VAL A 419 -7.94 5.88 -20.94
N LEU A 420 -7.47 5.36 -22.07
CA LEU A 420 -7.90 4.08 -22.62
C LEU A 420 -6.68 3.22 -22.95
N THR A 421 -6.56 2.07 -22.29
CA THR A 421 -5.49 1.11 -22.60
C THR A 421 -6.05 -0.13 -23.28
N LEU A 422 -5.58 -0.40 -24.49
CA LEU A 422 -5.93 -1.52 -25.35
C LEU A 422 -4.68 -2.32 -25.77
N SER A 423 -3.53 -2.04 -25.14
CA SER A 423 -2.26 -2.68 -25.45
C SER A 423 -2.31 -4.19 -25.30
N GLU A 424 -1.51 -4.91 -26.08
CA GLU A 424 -1.39 -6.38 -25.97
C GLU A 424 -2.76 -7.08 -26.14
N ASN A 425 -3.52 -6.67 -27.15
CA ASN A 425 -4.73 -7.34 -27.63
C ASN A 425 -4.47 -7.90 -29.04
N ARG A 426 -5.53 -8.18 -29.82
CA ARG A 426 -5.46 -8.73 -31.17
C ARG A 426 -6.24 -7.86 -32.16
N LEU A 427 -6.28 -6.55 -31.91
CA LEU A 427 -7.04 -5.62 -32.73
C LEU A 427 -6.43 -5.53 -34.13
N MET A 428 -7.23 -5.79 -35.16
CA MET A 428 -6.81 -5.71 -36.56
C MET A 428 -7.15 -4.35 -37.19
N ASP A 429 -8.22 -3.72 -36.72
CA ASP A 429 -8.70 -2.44 -37.20
C ASP A 429 -9.33 -1.60 -36.06
N ILE A 430 -9.42 -0.29 -36.31
CA ILE A 430 -10.14 0.68 -35.49
C ILE A 430 -10.89 1.58 -36.45
N GLU A 431 -12.22 1.59 -36.39
CA GLU A 431 -13.07 2.37 -37.29
C GLU A 431 -12.97 3.89 -37.02
N ALA A 432 -13.15 4.70 -38.07
CA ALA A 432 -13.10 6.17 -37.96
C ALA A 432 -14.17 6.71 -37.01
N ASP A 433 -15.38 6.17 -37.09
CA ASP A 433 -16.49 6.59 -36.26
C ASP A 433 -16.23 6.31 -34.77
N LEU A 434 -15.50 5.23 -34.45
CA LEU A 434 -15.09 4.95 -33.08
C LEU A 434 -14.13 6.03 -32.55
N LEU A 435 -13.13 6.44 -33.34
CA LEU A 435 -12.20 7.52 -32.95
C LEU A 435 -12.91 8.85 -32.69
N SER A 436 -14.05 9.09 -33.34
CA SER A 436 -14.87 10.29 -33.11
C SER A 436 -15.48 10.33 -31.70
N THR A 437 -15.65 9.18 -31.05
CA THR A 437 -16.19 9.10 -29.67
C THR A 437 -15.17 9.49 -28.59
N PHE A 438 -13.88 9.56 -28.94
CA PHE A 438 -12.77 9.78 -28.00
C PHE A 438 -12.33 11.26 -27.93
N ASP A 439 -13.28 12.21 -27.93
CA ASP A 439 -12.98 13.65 -27.98
C ASP A 439 -12.24 14.18 -26.73
N LYS A 440 -12.45 13.56 -25.57
CA LYS A 440 -11.81 13.89 -24.28
C LYS A 440 -10.56 13.08 -23.97
N LEU A 441 -10.20 12.13 -24.83
CA LEU A 441 -9.11 11.20 -24.57
C LEU A 441 -7.76 11.93 -24.59
N THR A 442 -7.01 11.80 -23.50
CA THR A 442 -5.67 12.37 -23.34
C THR A 442 -4.58 11.33 -23.58
N GLU A 443 -4.88 10.06 -23.30
CA GLU A 443 -3.95 8.94 -23.43
C GLU A 443 -4.64 7.73 -24.06
N LEU A 444 -4.03 7.21 -25.12
CA LEU A 444 -4.47 6.01 -25.84
C LEU A 444 -3.32 5.03 -25.98
N GLN A 445 -3.44 3.81 -25.46
CA GLN A 445 -2.41 2.80 -25.64
C GLN A 445 -2.93 1.68 -26.54
N ILE A 446 -2.41 1.57 -27.76
CA ILE A 446 -2.79 0.55 -28.77
C ILE A 446 -1.60 -0.29 -29.24
N ASN A 447 -0.47 -0.18 -28.55
CA ASN A 447 0.75 -0.91 -28.84
C ASN A 447 0.59 -2.43 -28.66
N ASN A 448 1.38 -3.22 -29.40
CA ASN A 448 1.33 -4.68 -29.41
C ASN A 448 -0.08 -5.22 -29.77
N ASN A 449 -0.62 -4.78 -30.91
CA ASN A 449 -1.83 -5.31 -31.54
C ASN A 449 -1.49 -5.79 -32.96
N GLN A 450 -2.50 -6.00 -33.80
CA GLN A 450 -2.36 -6.43 -35.20
C GLN A 450 -2.74 -5.30 -36.18
N LEU A 451 -2.62 -4.05 -35.75
CA LEU A 451 -2.99 -2.88 -36.57
C LEU A 451 -1.98 -2.67 -37.68
N THR A 452 -2.47 -2.52 -38.91
CA THR A 452 -1.62 -2.26 -40.10
C THR A 452 -1.75 -0.83 -40.60
N TYR A 453 -2.86 -0.17 -40.28
CA TYR A 453 -3.15 1.22 -40.59
C TYR A 453 -4.15 1.79 -39.56
N LEU A 454 -4.24 3.11 -39.49
CA LEU A 454 -5.38 3.81 -38.88
C LEU A 454 -6.20 4.48 -40.00
N PRO A 455 -7.51 4.68 -39.77
CA PRO A 455 -8.33 5.48 -40.68
C PRO A 455 -7.76 6.89 -40.83
N VAL A 456 -8.22 7.62 -41.85
CA VAL A 456 -7.75 8.99 -42.10
C VAL A 456 -8.08 9.85 -40.88
N LEU A 457 -7.03 10.40 -40.26
CA LEU A 457 -7.15 11.20 -39.04
C LEU A 457 -7.37 12.67 -39.41
N GLU A 458 -8.63 13.09 -39.48
CA GLU A 458 -8.99 14.49 -39.64
C GLU A 458 -8.47 15.37 -38.48
N GLU A 459 -8.31 16.67 -38.72
CA GLU A 459 -7.72 17.61 -37.74
C GLU A 459 -8.48 17.66 -36.41
N GLN A 460 -9.80 17.45 -36.42
CA GLN A 460 -10.65 17.57 -35.24
C GLN A 460 -10.69 16.30 -34.38
N LEU A 461 -10.28 15.14 -34.91
CA LEU A 461 -10.31 13.89 -34.17
C LEU A 461 -9.28 13.90 -33.04
N LEU A 462 -9.63 13.27 -31.91
CA LEU A 462 -8.74 13.10 -30.74
C LEU A 462 -8.12 14.42 -30.23
N SER A 463 -8.88 15.52 -30.26
CA SER A 463 -8.37 16.89 -30.03
C SER A 463 -7.57 17.11 -28.73
N GLN A 464 -7.83 16.31 -27.70
CA GLN A 464 -7.18 16.40 -26.38
C GLN A 464 -6.02 15.42 -26.19
N LEU A 465 -5.68 14.61 -27.20
CA LEU A 465 -4.68 13.56 -27.11
C LEU A 465 -3.29 14.16 -26.87
N ARG A 466 -2.59 13.63 -25.88
CA ARG A 466 -1.23 14.05 -25.49
C ARG A 466 -0.23 12.91 -25.62
N HIS A 467 -0.71 11.68 -25.42
CA HIS A 467 0.11 10.48 -25.52
C HIS A 467 -0.61 9.37 -26.28
N ILE A 468 0.09 8.71 -27.21
CA ILE A 468 -0.39 7.49 -27.86
C ILE A 468 0.72 6.45 -28.00
N SER A 469 0.54 5.25 -27.44
CA SER A 469 1.51 4.16 -27.66
C SER A 469 1.09 3.33 -28.88
N ILE A 470 1.94 3.26 -29.91
CA ILE A 470 1.62 2.59 -31.19
C ILE A 470 2.58 1.46 -31.57
N GLU A 471 3.68 1.27 -30.83
CA GLU A 471 4.71 0.29 -31.19
C GLU A 471 4.22 -1.16 -31.20
N GLY A 472 4.97 -2.06 -31.86
CA GLY A 472 4.64 -3.49 -31.87
C GLY A 472 3.38 -3.86 -32.63
N ASN A 473 2.98 -3.02 -33.59
CA ASN A 473 1.94 -3.31 -34.56
C ASN A 473 2.58 -3.49 -35.94
N PRO A 474 2.03 -4.35 -36.83
CA PRO A 474 2.51 -4.55 -38.20
C PRO A 474 2.14 -3.38 -39.13
N TRP A 475 2.50 -2.16 -38.75
CA TRP A 475 2.19 -0.96 -39.54
C TRP A 475 2.78 -1.06 -40.94
N GLN A 476 2.02 -0.68 -41.97
CA GLN A 476 2.62 -0.39 -43.28
C GLN A 476 3.48 0.87 -43.14
N CYS A 477 4.72 0.87 -43.65
CA CYS A 477 5.62 2.02 -43.44
C CYS A 477 5.02 3.36 -43.94
N LEU A 478 4.35 3.36 -45.10
CA LEU A 478 3.63 4.55 -45.60
C LEU A 478 2.53 5.04 -44.64
N CYS A 479 1.77 4.11 -44.06
CA CYS A 479 0.74 4.46 -43.07
C CYS A 479 1.35 4.98 -41.77
N LEU A 480 2.48 4.43 -41.33
CA LEU A 480 3.20 4.89 -40.16
C LEU A 480 3.78 6.29 -40.38
N ASP A 481 4.31 6.59 -41.55
CA ASP A 481 4.83 7.91 -41.90
C ASP A 481 3.70 8.97 -41.86
N GLU A 482 2.54 8.66 -42.45
CA GLU A 482 1.35 9.53 -42.38
C GLU A 482 0.90 9.76 -40.92
N LEU A 483 0.83 8.70 -40.11
CA LEU A 483 0.45 8.77 -38.69
C LEU A 483 1.44 9.60 -37.88
N THR A 484 2.74 9.34 -38.01
CA THR A 484 3.78 10.04 -37.23
C THR A 484 3.87 11.51 -37.62
N ASN A 485 3.69 11.86 -38.89
CA ASN A 485 3.58 13.26 -39.32
C ASN A 485 2.39 13.97 -38.67
N TRP A 486 1.22 13.31 -38.63
CA TRP A 486 0.04 13.84 -37.94
C TRP A 486 0.28 14.04 -36.44
N LEU A 487 0.96 13.09 -35.78
CA LEU A 487 1.31 13.18 -34.36
C LEU A 487 2.30 14.31 -34.07
N HIS A 488 3.34 14.46 -34.91
CA HIS A 488 4.34 15.52 -34.80
C HIS A 488 3.73 16.91 -34.98
N ALA A 489 2.86 17.10 -35.98
CA ALA A 489 2.19 18.36 -36.23
C ALA A 489 1.35 18.83 -35.02
N ARG A 490 0.91 17.88 -34.18
CA ARG A 490 0.06 18.12 -33.01
C ARG A 490 0.78 18.00 -31.67
N LEU A 491 2.11 17.80 -31.68
CA LEU A 491 2.93 17.61 -30.48
C LEU A 491 2.44 16.46 -29.57
N VAL A 492 1.88 15.41 -30.18
CA VAL A 492 1.45 14.20 -29.45
C VAL A 492 2.65 13.27 -29.28
N SER A 493 2.93 12.88 -28.03
CA SER A 493 4.02 11.94 -27.74
C SER A 493 3.63 10.51 -28.08
N TYR A 494 4.49 9.78 -28.81
CA TYR A 494 4.20 8.40 -29.20
C TYR A 494 5.36 7.39 -29.14
N ALA A 495 6.56 7.88 -28.82
CA ALA A 495 7.75 7.06 -28.71
C ALA A 495 8.15 6.87 -27.25
N THR A 496 8.37 5.62 -26.86
CA THR A 496 9.00 5.25 -25.59
C THR A 496 10.48 4.95 -25.85
N ILE A 497 11.38 5.87 -25.50
CA ILE A 497 12.84 5.78 -25.76
C ILE A 497 13.45 4.48 -25.19
N ALA A 498 12.83 3.92 -24.15
CA ALA A 498 13.27 2.68 -23.54
C ALA A 498 12.91 1.40 -24.32
N SER A 499 11.99 1.44 -25.29
CA SER A 499 11.50 0.24 -25.98
C SER A 499 12.49 -0.30 -27.00
N ASP A 500 12.49 -1.63 -27.21
CA ASP A 500 13.37 -2.29 -28.17
C ASP A 500 13.11 -1.84 -29.62
N TYR A 501 11.87 -1.41 -29.93
CA TYR A 501 11.50 -0.85 -31.23
C TYR A 501 12.27 0.45 -31.52
N TYR A 502 12.21 1.43 -30.61
CA TYR A 502 12.89 2.72 -30.80
C TYR A 502 14.41 2.67 -30.55
N LYS A 503 14.91 1.58 -29.98
CA LYS A 503 16.36 1.26 -29.93
C LYS A 503 16.89 0.59 -31.21
N GLY A 504 16.03 0.36 -32.22
CA GLY A 504 16.40 -0.28 -33.48
C GLY A 504 16.64 -1.78 -33.38
N ARG A 505 16.17 -2.43 -32.29
CA ARG A 505 16.27 -3.90 -32.11
C ARG A 505 15.10 -4.66 -32.73
N LYS A 506 14.00 -3.97 -33.03
CA LYS A 506 12.81 -4.52 -33.71
C LYS A 506 12.32 -3.54 -34.78
N PRO A 507 11.78 -4.03 -35.91
CA PRO A 507 11.23 -3.16 -36.95
C PRO A 507 9.97 -2.43 -36.44
N LEU A 508 9.80 -1.18 -36.87
CA LEU A 508 8.64 -0.35 -36.54
C LEU A 508 7.47 -0.53 -37.53
N CYS A 509 7.78 -0.98 -38.75
CA CYS A 509 6.83 -1.11 -39.84
C CYS A 509 7.27 -2.19 -40.85
N ILE A 510 6.35 -2.56 -41.73
CA ILE A 510 6.51 -3.48 -42.84
C ILE A 510 6.55 -2.66 -44.13
N VAL A 511 7.59 -2.87 -44.93
CA VAL A 511 7.72 -2.24 -46.25
C VAL A 511 6.77 -2.93 -47.22
N THR A 512 5.83 -2.17 -47.77
CA THR A 512 4.87 -2.66 -48.77
C THR A 512 5.22 -2.15 -50.16
N PRO A 513 4.89 -2.88 -51.25
CA PRO A 513 5.17 -2.45 -52.63
C PRO A 513 4.19 -1.38 -53.15
N MET A 514 3.29 -0.88 -52.30
CA MET A 514 2.23 0.04 -52.67
C MET A 514 2.76 1.48 -52.74
N GLU A 515 2.15 2.30 -53.59
CA GLU A 515 2.50 3.73 -53.69
C GLU A 515 1.81 4.59 -52.62
N GLN A 516 0.77 4.05 -51.97
CA GLN A 516 -0.04 4.74 -50.95
C GLN A 516 -0.43 3.79 -49.81
N CYS A 517 -0.71 4.36 -48.64
CA CYS A 517 -1.22 3.63 -47.49
C CYS A 517 -2.59 2.96 -47.81
N VAL A 518 -2.64 1.62 -47.78
CA VAL A 518 -3.88 0.87 -48.02
C VAL A 518 -4.68 0.79 -46.73
N ARG A 519 -5.87 1.40 -46.71
CA ARG A 519 -6.77 1.48 -45.55
C ARG A 519 -8.03 0.62 -45.71
N ASN A 520 -7.82 -0.64 -46.11
CA ASN A 520 -8.89 -1.61 -46.26
C ASN A 520 -8.40 -2.96 -45.73
N LEU A 521 -9.09 -3.49 -44.72
CA LEU A 521 -8.66 -4.69 -44.01
C LEU A 521 -8.61 -5.91 -44.93
N GLU A 522 -9.60 -6.07 -45.81
CA GLU A 522 -9.66 -7.19 -46.77
C GLU A 522 -8.46 -7.15 -47.73
N ALA A 523 -8.18 -5.99 -48.32
CA ALA A 523 -7.02 -5.81 -49.19
C ALA A 523 -5.69 -6.03 -48.46
N VAL A 524 -5.56 -5.58 -47.22
CA VAL A 524 -4.35 -5.79 -46.41
C VAL A 524 -4.15 -7.27 -46.05
N CYS A 525 -5.23 -7.99 -45.77
CA CYS A 525 -5.21 -9.42 -45.53
C CYS A 525 -4.81 -10.21 -46.78
N GLU A 526 -5.35 -9.86 -47.95
CA GLU A 526 -4.96 -10.46 -49.25
C GLU A 526 -3.47 -10.27 -49.56
N LEU A 527 -2.88 -9.16 -49.09
CA LEU A 527 -1.45 -8.86 -49.22
C LEU A 527 -0.56 -9.62 -48.23
N GLY A 528 -1.14 -10.41 -47.31
CA GLY A 528 -0.39 -11.20 -46.32
C GLY A 528 0.34 -10.36 -45.26
N ILE A 529 0.04 -9.06 -45.16
CA ILE A 529 0.73 -8.13 -44.24
C ILE A 529 0.45 -8.52 -42.78
N VAL A 530 -0.77 -8.94 -42.48
CA VAL A 530 -1.17 -9.39 -41.13
C VAL A 530 -0.48 -10.71 -40.77
N GLU A 531 -0.42 -11.68 -41.69
CA GLU A 531 0.19 -13.00 -41.48
C GLU A 531 1.72 -12.93 -41.35
N SER A 532 2.37 -11.96 -42.01
CA SER A 532 3.80 -11.73 -41.87
C SER A 532 4.24 -11.29 -40.46
N SER A 533 3.30 -10.89 -39.60
CA SER A 533 3.57 -10.51 -38.21
C SER A 533 3.88 -11.69 -37.27
N GLU A 534 3.50 -12.92 -37.63
CA GLU A 534 3.91 -14.13 -36.87
C GLU A 534 5.39 -14.50 -37.12
N GLN A 535 6.06 -13.84 -38.08
CA GLN A 535 7.46 -14.08 -38.46
C GLN A 535 8.45 -12.98 -37.97
N ILE A 536 8.00 -12.00 -37.18
CA ILE A 536 8.80 -10.84 -36.72
C ILE A 536 9.09 -10.85 -35.22
#